data_AF-A0AA37SYP1-F1
#
_entry.id   AF-A0AA37SYP1-F1
#
_cell.length_a   1.000
_cell.length_b   1.000
_cell.length_c   1.000
_cell.angle_alpha   90.00
_cell.angle_beta   90.00
_cell.angle_gamma   90.00
#
_symmetry.space_group_name_H-M   'P 1'
#
loop_
_entity.id
_entity.type
_entity.pdbx_description
1 polymer ?
#
loop_
_entity_poly.entity_id
_entity_poly.type
_entity_poly.pdbx_seq_one_letter_code
_entity_poly.pdbx_strand_id
1 'polypeptide(L)'
;MKKIVIGIFCLVIALPSITAFANSSIDALLVTGRANKYHNWEATSAAINQHLNDAGIFKVTKIVTSPSGESLDDFKPQWHKYDVVILDYEGEEWIESTKSAFVEYIKNGGGLVLLHASDNSFPNWKEYNDIIGMGGWGAASLHSPQLSTKGTPKGGSRNEKWGPWVYYHNGKLVKDTSPGGTFHPPGQDFLATTRNFEHPITKGMPENWLISKDELYSRLRGPAKHIDILVTGFADPAKGRASLYHEPILFTVQYGKGRVVHSTLGHAGLRDTSDAESLNNLGYITTLQRGSEWAATGKVTQELPDDFPTAYTKSNRVTSSSHWTNLLDNDLSDWEIFMGVPHASVEFDDDFSVEEGKPLGVNVDPKGVFSTKQENGETILHITGEVFAGLTSKKSFKNYHLQMKMRWGDKKWEPRLDKKRDSGVLYHAHGEHGAFWNVWKSSLEYQVQESDMGDFITLAGPKADVRYSKQGKRHVFDVWKDYQEWDGYLHAQVEADRPHGEWNTLDIYVIEDQAIHLINGRVVMALKNAKDKNGQPLTEGQLQIQSEAAEVDYKDIRIRHIQHFPALLKQKAKL
;
A
#
# COMPACT_ATOMS: atom_id res chain seq x y z
N MET A 1 4.70 -76.15 22.25
CA MET A 1 5.44 -75.24 21.34
C MET A 1 4.41 -74.57 20.42
N LYS A 2 4.27 -73.25 20.53
CA LYS A 2 3.17 -72.46 19.95
C LYS A 2 3.36 -72.30 18.43
N LYS A 3 2.30 -72.55 17.65
CA LYS A 3 2.23 -72.29 16.21
C LYS A 3 1.97 -70.80 15.98
N ILE A 4 2.82 -70.14 15.21
CA ILE A 4 2.65 -68.75 14.78
C ILE A 4 1.90 -68.76 13.44
N VAL A 5 0.75 -68.09 13.40
CA VAL A 5 -0.03 -67.79 12.19
C VAL A 5 0.39 -66.40 11.74
N ILE A 6 0.92 -66.28 10.52
CA ILE A 6 1.24 -65.00 9.89
C ILE A 6 -0.01 -64.52 9.15
N GLY A 7 -0.65 -63.47 9.67
CA GLY A 7 -1.74 -62.77 8.99
C GLY A 7 -1.18 -61.68 8.08
N ILE A 8 -1.56 -61.71 6.80
CA ILE A 8 -1.28 -60.67 5.81
C ILE A 8 -2.26 -59.51 6.06
N PHE A 9 -1.74 -58.33 6.42
CA PHE A 9 -2.54 -57.11 6.58
C PHE A 9 -2.41 -56.27 5.31
N CYS A 10 -3.45 -56.25 4.48
CA CYS A 10 -3.55 -55.31 3.35
C CYS A 10 -3.88 -53.91 3.89
N LEU A 11 -2.93 -52.99 3.80
CA LEU A 11 -3.10 -51.58 4.13
C LEU A 11 -3.83 -50.89 2.96
N VAL A 12 -5.12 -50.59 3.14
CA VAL A 12 -5.88 -49.73 2.21
C VAL A 12 -5.54 -48.28 2.54
N ILE A 13 -4.73 -47.64 1.68
CA ILE A 13 -4.44 -46.21 1.77
C ILE A 13 -5.63 -45.46 1.17
N ALA A 14 -6.44 -44.83 2.02
CA ALA A 14 -7.47 -43.90 1.60
C ALA A 14 -6.81 -42.57 1.18
N LEU A 15 -6.81 -42.28 -0.13
CA LEU A 15 -6.43 -40.98 -0.66
C LEU A 15 -7.49 -39.94 -0.23
N PRO A 16 -7.10 -38.79 0.36
CA PRO A 16 -8.04 -37.73 0.66
C PRO A 16 -8.56 -37.17 -0.67
N SER A 17 -9.88 -37.22 -0.86
CA SER A 17 -10.54 -36.54 -1.97
C SER A 17 -10.31 -35.03 -1.81
N ILE A 18 -9.54 -34.44 -2.74
CA ILE A 18 -9.45 -32.99 -2.90
C ILE A 18 -10.82 -32.53 -3.40
N THR A 19 -11.72 -32.19 -2.49
CA THR A 19 -12.89 -31.39 -2.82
C THR A 19 -12.37 -30.00 -3.19
N ALA A 20 -12.38 -29.69 -4.48
CA ALA A 20 -12.29 -28.31 -4.94
C ALA A 20 -13.42 -27.53 -4.25
N PHE A 21 -13.08 -26.67 -3.30
CA PHE A 21 -14.04 -25.70 -2.79
C PHE A 21 -14.42 -24.80 -3.96
N ALA A 22 -15.65 -24.94 -4.45
CA ALA A 22 -16.23 -23.94 -5.32
C ALA A 22 -16.16 -22.62 -4.55
N ASN A 23 -15.38 -21.66 -5.05
CA ASN A 23 -15.29 -20.33 -4.45
C ASN A 23 -16.69 -19.70 -4.58
N SER A 24 -17.50 -19.75 -3.52
CA SER A 24 -18.85 -19.20 -3.53
C SER A 24 -18.73 -17.68 -3.65
N SER A 25 -19.21 -17.12 -4.76
CA SER A 25 -19.23 -15.67 -4.96
C SER A 25 -20.15 -15.00 -3.93
N ILE A 26 -19.75 -13.83 -3.44
CA ILE A 26 -20.51 -12.99 -2.50
C ILE A 26 -21.61 -12.27 -3.29
N ASP A 27 -22.88 -12.51 -2.97
CA ASP A 27 -24.01 -11.83 -3.60
C ASP A 27 -24.14 -10.41 -2.99
N ALA A 28 -23.78 -9.40 -3.78
CA ALA A 28 -23.77 -8.00 -3.36
C ALA A 28 -24.90 -7.20 -4.04
N LEU A 29 -25.65 -6.41 -3.27
CA LEU A 29 -26.67 -5.49 -3.80
C LEU A 29 -26.18 -4.04 -3.78
N LEU A 30 -25.96 -3.44 -4.93
CA LEU A 30 -25.69 -2.01 -5.06
C LEU A 30 -27.01 -1.24 -5.20
N VAL A 31 -27.35 -0.44 -4.19
CA VAL A 31 -28.53 0.45 -4.20
C VAL A 31 -28.09 1.88 -4.52
N THR A 32 -28.66 2.45 -5.59
CA THR A 32 -28.36 3.81 -6.04
C THR A 32 -29.57 4.46 -6.74
N GLY A 33 -29.40 5.64 -7.35
CA GLY A 33 -30.40 6.27 -8.22
C GLY A 33 -30.86 7.66 -7.79
N ARG A 34 -30.46 8.12 -6.60
CA ARG A 34 -30.70 9.49 -6.13
C ARG A 34 -29.48 10.02 -5.39
N ALA A 35 -29.16 11.28 -5.66
CA ALA A 35 -28.15 12.05 -4.96
C ALA A 35 -28.50 13.54 -4.93
N ASN A 36 -27.83 14.30 -4.06
CA ASN A 36 -27.93 15.76 -4.09
C ASN A 36 -27.18 16.36 -5.30
N LYS A 37 -27.31 17.68 -5.50
CA LYS A 37 -26.67 18.43 -6.60
C LYS A 37 -25.13 18.54 -6.53
N TYR A 38 -24.49 17.91 -5.56
CA TYR A 38 -23.04 17.89 -5.38
C TYR A 38 -22.44 16.52 -5.66
N HIS A 39 -23.26 15.48 -5.83
CA HIS A 39 -22.81 14.11 -6.08
C HIS A 39 -23.39 13.55 -7.37
N ASN A 40 -22.54 12.97 -8.21
CA ASN A 40 -22.92 12.26 -9.43
C ASN A 40 -23.04 10.76 -9.13
N TRP A 41 -24.26 10.30 -8.82
CA TRP A 41 -24.49 8.89 -8.47
C TRP A 41 -24.25 7.95 -9.65
N GLU A 42 -24.42 8.42 -10.89
CA GLU A 42 -24.11 7.62 -12.07
C GLU A 42 -22.61 7.30 -12.15
N ALA A 43 -21.76 8.29 -11.83
CA ALA A 43 -20.31 8.12 -11.78
C ALA A 43 -19.87 7.21 -10.60
N THR A 44 -20.36 7.49 -9.39
CA THR A 44 -20.01 6.68 -8.19
C THR A 44 -20.47 5.24 -8.37
N SER A 45 -21.75 5.00 -8.72
CA SER A 45 -22.28 3.64 -8.87
C SER A 45 -21.62 2.85 -10.00
N ALA A 46 -21.17 3.51 -11.08
CA ALA A 46 -20.41 2.87 -12.14
C ALA A 46 -19.02 2.41 -11.64
N ALA A 47 -18.30 3.29 -10.93
CA ALA A 47 -16.99 2.97 -10.36
C ALA A 47 -17.10 1.86 -9.29
N ILE A 48 -18.04 1.96 -8.35
CA ILE A 48 -18.29 0.94 -7.32
C ILE A 48 -18.55 -0.42 -7.95
N ASN A 49 -19.45 -0.47 -8.95
CA ASN A 49 -19.76 -1.71 -9.67
C ASN A 49 -18.51 -2.27 -10.35
N GLN A 50 -17.71 -1.44 -11.02
CA GLN A 50 -16.47 -1.86 -11.66
C GLN A 50 -15.47 -2.43 -10.64
N HIS A 51 -15.19 -1.70 -9.56
CA HIS A 51 -14.21 -2.11 -8.56
C HIS A 51 -14.59 -3.40 -7.83
N LEU A 52 -15.87 -3.62 -7.53
CA LEU A 52 -16.33 -4.88 -6.93
C LEU A 52 -16.23 -6.04 -7.94
N ASN A 53 -16.62 -5.85 -9.20
CA ASN A 53 -16.47 -6.90 -10.22
C ASN A 53 -14.98 -7.24 -10.45
N ASP A 54 -14.10 -6.25 -10.43
CA ASP A 54 -12.66 -6.46 -10.62
C ASP A 54 -11.97 -7.25 -9.51
N ALA A 55 -12.57 -7.32 -8.31
CA ALA A 55 -12.07 -8.18 -7.24
C ALA A 55 -12.30 -9.68 -7.53
N GLY A 56 -13.20 -10.01 -8.47
CA GLY A 56 -13.47 -11.39 -8.90
C GLY A 56 -14.22 -12.27 -7.89
N ILE A 57 -14.53 -11.75 -6.70
CA ILE A 57 -15.23 -12.50 -5.64
C ILE A 57 -16.69 -12.07 -5.44
N PHE A 58 -17.12 -10.95 -6.02
CA PHE A 58 -18.48 -10.41 -5.87
C PHE A 58 -19.34 -10.67 -7.10
N LYS A 59 -20.62 -10.97 -6.85
CA LYS A 59 -21.68 -10.96 -7.85
C LYS A 59 -22.60 -9.79 -7.57
N VAL A 60 -22.40 -8.69 -8.29
CA VAL A 60 -23.08 -7.42 -8.04
C VAL A 60 -24.42 -7.36 -8.78
N THR A 61 -25.51 -7.20 -8.04
CA THR A 61 -26.81 -6.79 -8.56
C THR A 61 -27.01 -5.32 -8.28
N LYS A 62 -27.25 -4.50 -9.31
CA LYS A 62 -27.51 -3.06 -9.17
C LYS A 62 -29.02 -2.79 -9.22
N ILE A 63 -29.54 -2.04 -8.25
CA ILE A 63 -30.88 -1.46 -8.29
C ILE A 63 -30.75 0.06 -8.33
N VAL A 64 -31.41 0.65 -9.33
CA VAL A 64 -31.56 2.10 -9.47
C VAL A 64 -32.99 2.43 -9.04
N THR A 65 -33.16 3.28 -8.03
CA THR A 65 -34.47 3.77 -7.59
C THR A 65 -35.11 4.67 -8.64
N SER A 66 -36.43 4.86 -8.58
CA SER A 66 -37.13 5.88 -9.38
C SER A 66 -36.49 7.26 -9.18
N PRO A 67 -36.50 8.16 -10.18
CA PRO A 67 -35.95 9.52 -10.06
C PRO A 67 -36.47 10.33 -8.86
N SER A 68 -35.70 11.31 -8.41
CA SER A 68 -36.10 12.22 -7.32
C SER A 68 -37.45 12.90 -7.60
N GLY A 69 -38.31 13.00 -6.58
CA GLY A 69 -39.68 13.50 -6.72
C GLY A 69 -40.72 12.46 -7.17
N GLU A 70 -40.31 11.29 -7.67
CA GLU A 70 -41.22 10.18 -7.99
C GLU A 70 -41.42 9.23 -6.80
N SER A 71 -42.50 8.45 -6.83
CA SER A 71 -42.81 7.48 -5.78
C SER A 71 -41.74 6.38 -5.67
N LEU A 72 -41.48 5.97 -4.42
CA LEU A 72 -40.63 4.84 -4.04
C LEU A 72 -41.47 3.63 -3.58
N ASP A 73 -42.78 3.62 -3.81
CA ASP A 73 -43.67 2.55 -3.34
C ASP A 73 -43.29 1.16 -3.89
N ASP A 74 -42.69 1.12 -5.08
CA ASP A 74 -42.24 -0.11 -5.74
C ASP A 74 -40.80 -0.50 -5.37
N PHE A 75 -40.07 0.36 -4.64
CA PHE A 75 -38.73 0.05 -4.15
C PHE A 75 -38.82 -0.87 -2.93
N LYS A 76 -38.96 -2.18 -3.21
CA LYS A 76 -39.10 -3.27 -2.23
C LYS A 76 -38.09 -4.40 -2.49
N PRO A 77 -36.78 -4.13 -2.40
CA PRO A 77 -35.76 -5.15 -2.66
C PRO A 77 -35.84 -6.30 -1.64
N GLN A 78 -35.50 -7.50 -2.11
CA GLN A 78 -35.46 -8.70 -1.27
C GLN A 78 -34.10 -8.81 -0.56
N TRP A 79 -33.90 -7.98 0.48
CA TRP A 79 -32.62 -7.83 1.19
C TRP A 79 -31.93 -9.15 1.56
N HIS A 80 -32.70 -10.14 2.05
CA HIS A 80 -32.21 -11.44 2.50
C HIS A 80 -31.53 -12.30 1.42
N LYS A 81 -31.62 -11.93 0.14
CA LYS A 81 -30.94 -12.64 -0.96
C LYS A 81 -29.46 -12.27 -1.09
N TYR A 82 -29.00 -11.24 -0.37
CA TYR A 82 -27.67 -10.67 -0.55
C TYR A 82 -26.88 -10.75 0.76
N ASP A 83 -25.62 -11.14 0.65
CA ASP A 83 -24.68 -11.21 1.76
C ASP A 83 -24.32 -9.80 2.26
N VAL A 84 -24.27 -8.83 1.34
CA VAL A 84 -23.96 -7.44 1.62
C VAL A 84 -24.76 -6.48 0.74
N VAL A 85 -25.21 -5.37 1.34
CA VAL A 85 -25.77 -4.21 0.63
C VAL A 85 -24.70 -3.13 0.56
N ILE A 86 -24.45 -2.61 -0.64
CA ILE A 86 -23.62 -1.44 -0.91
C ILE A 86 -24.55 -0.25 -1.16
N LEU A 87 -24.49 0.75 -0.29
CA LEU A 87 -25.38 1.89 -0.33
C LEU A 87 -24.64 3.12 -0.90
N ASP A 88 -25.14 3.56 -2.06
CA ASP A 88 -24.74 4.76 -2.80
C ASP A 88 -26.02 5.58 -3.09
N TYR A 89 -26.68 6.04 -2.03
CA TYR A 89 -27.99 6.67 -2.11
C TYR A 89 -28.10 7.86 -1.16
N GLU A 90 -28.38 9.02 -1.73
CA GLU A 90 -28.68 10.27 -1.04
C GLU A 90 -29.99 10.86 -1.58
N GLY A 91 -31.11 10.40 -1.01
CA GLY A 91 -32.45 10.69 -1.54
C GLY A 91 -33.55 10.59 -0.48
N GLU A 92 -34.79 10.77 -0.91
CA GLU A 92 -35.96 10.73 -0.03
C GLU A 92 -36.05 9.40 0.73
N GLU A 93 -36.61 9.48 1.95
CA GLU A 93 -36.82 8.32 2.81
C GLU A 93 -37.68 7.26 2.12
N TRP A 94 -37.28 6.00 2.28
CA TRP A 94 -38.04 4.86 1.78
C TRP A 94 -39.36 4.70 2.55
N ILE A 95 -40.31 3.97 1.96
CA ILE A 95 -41.56 3.63 2.65
C ILE A 95 -41.30 2.76 3.90
N GLU A 96 -42.21 2.82 4.88
CA GLU A 96 -41.99 2.16 6.18
C GLU A 96 -41.80 0.64 6.11
N SER A 97 -42.43 -0.03 5.13
CA SER A 97 -42.24 -1.47 4.92
C SER A 97 -40.81 -1.78 4.46
N THR A 98 -40.25 -0.97 3.55
CA THR A 98 -38.87 -1.09 3.07
C THR A 98 -37.87 -0.77 4.19
N LYS A 99 -38.13 0.29 4.96
CA LYS A 99 -37.34 0.65 6.15
C LYS A 99 -37.27 -0.49 7.17
N SER A 100 -38.44 -1.02 7.55
CA SER A 100 -38.55 -2.10 8.54
C SER A 100 -37.83 -3.37 8.05
N ALA A 101 -38.00 -3.73 6.79
CA ALA A 101 -37.33 -4.89 6.20
C ALA A 101 -35.80 -4.72 6.14
N PHE A 102 -35.31 -3.52 5.89
CA PHE A 102 -33.88 -3.20 5.88
C PHE A 102 -33.27 -3.30 7.30
N VAL A 103 -33.94 -2.74 8.31
CA VAL A 103 -33.51 -2.86 9.71
C VAL A 103 -33.45 -4.32 10.15
N GLU A 104 -34.47 -5.11 9.80
CA GLU A 104 -34.51 -6.53 10.15
C GLU A 104 -33.39 -7.34 9.46
N TYR A 105 -33.07 -7.01 8.21
CA TYR A 105 -31.94 -7.61 7.48
C TYR A 105 -30.61 -7.37 8.22
N ILE A 106 -30.29 -6.12 8.55
CA ILE A 106 -29.05 -5.79 9.26
C ILE A 106 -29.03 -6.43 10.64
N LYS A 107 -30.12 -6.29 11.41
CA LYS A 107 -30.22 -6.85 12.78
C LYS A 107 -29.96 -8.36 12.81
N ASN A 108 -30.34 -9.08 11.77
CA ASN A 108 -30.17 -10.53 11.66
C ASN A 108 -28.85 -11.00 11.04
N GLY A 109 -27.93 -10.10 10.69
CA GLY A 109 -26.59 -10.48 10.21
C GLY A 109 -26.24 -10.03 8.81
N GLY A 110 -27.13 -9.29 8.15
CA GLY A 110 -26.85 -8.69 6.86
C GLY A 110 -25.66 -7.71 6.92
N GLY A 111 -24.84 -7.72 5.87
CA GLY A 111 -23.75 -6.78 5.70
C GLY A 111 -24.21 -5.46 5.10
N LEU A 112 -23.58 -4.35 5.49
CA LEU A 112 -23.78 -3.03 4.88
C LEU A 112 -22.44 -2.36 4.64
N VAL A 113 -22.25 -1.78 3.46
CA VAL A 113 -21.19 -0.82 3.17
C VAL A 113 -21.84 0.50 2.76
N LEU A 114 -21.59 1.54 3.55
CA LEU A 114 -22.08 2.89 3.32
C LEU A 114 -20.95 3.75 2.75
N LEU A 115 -21.24 4.46 1.66
CA LEU A 115 -20.24 5.24 0.94
C LEU A 115 -20.62 6.73 0.88
N HIS A 116 -19.66 7.57 1.29
CA HIS A 116 -19.63 9.02 1.12
C HIS A 116 -20.98 9.68 1.49
N ALA A 117 -21.66 10.26 0.51
CA ALA A 117 -22.91 11.01 0.68
C ALA A 117 -24.08 10.20 1.24
N SER A 118 -24.00 8.87 1.21
CA SER A 118 -25.03 8.01 1.77
C SER A 118 -25.20 8.21 3.28
N ASP A 119 -24.17 8.72 3.98
CA ASP A 119 -24.29 9.07 5.39
C ASP A 119 -25.21 10.27 5.65
N ASN A 120 -25.50 11.09 4.63
CA ASN A 120 -26.40 12.25 4.71
C ASN A 120 -27.88 11.84 4.78
N SER A 121 -28.20 10.65 4.27
CA SER A 121 -29.56 10.14 4.15
C SER A 121 -30.26 9.98 5.49
N PHE A 122 -31.58 10.17 5.47
CA PHE A 122 -32.52 9.75 6.53
C PHE A 122 -32.17 10.26 7.95
N PRO A 123 -31.92 11.57 8.14
CA PRO A 123 -31.50 12.12 9.43
C PRO A 123 -32.54 11.94 10.55
N ASN A 124 -33.81 11.73 10.22
CA ASN A 124 -34.89 11.56 11.21
C ASN A 124 -35.25 10.08 11.45
N TRP A 125 -34.68 9.16 10.66
CA TRP A 125 -34.85 7.73 10.86
C TRP A 125 -33.87 7.25 11.93
N LYS A 126 -34.37 7.09 13.16
CA LYS A 126 -33.53 6.77 14.32
C LYS A 126 -32.71 5.49 14.13
N GLU A 127 -33.33 4.42 13.64
CA GLU A 127 -32.65 3.13 13.42
C GLU A 127 -31.55 3.26 12.37
N TYR A 128 -31.76 4.05 11.31
CA TYR A 128 -30.69 4.31 10.33
C TYR A 128 -29.48 5.00 10.98
N ASN A 129 -29.70 6.01 11.81
CA ASN A 129 -28.62 6.68 12.53
C ASN A 129 -27.90 5.76 13.53
N ASP A 130 -28.62 4.82 14.16
CA ASP A 130 -28.00 3.78 14.99
C ASP A 130 -27.20 2.77 14.15
N ILE A 131 -27.63 2.45 12.92
CA ILE A 131 -26.94 1.55 11.98
C ILE A 131 -25.65 2.18 11.43
N ILE A 132 -25.69 3.44 10.97
CA ILE A 132 -24.53 4.10 10.35
C ILE A 132 -23.56 4.72 11.35
N GLY A 133 -23.98 4.85 12.61
CA GLY A 133 -23.21 5.37 13.74
C GLY A 133 -23.06 6.89 13.74
N MET A 134 -22.63 7.49 12.63
CA MET A 134 -22.44 8.93 12.43
C MET A 134 -22.79 9.29 10.99
N GLY A 135 -23.07 10.56 10.72
CA GLY A 135 -23.05 11.10 9.35
C GLY A 135 -23.28 12.61 9.37
N GLY A 136 -23.48 13.21 8.19
CA GLY A 136 -23.51 14.66 8.05
C GLY A 136 -24.76 15.21 7.40
N TRP A 137 -24.74 16.54 7.19
CA TRP A 137 -25.74 17.29 6.42
C TRP A 137 -27.19 16.85 6.70
N GLY A 138 -28.01 16.64 5.65
CA GLY A 138 -29.31 15.99 5.71
C GLY A 138 -30.46 16.74 6.41
N ALA A 139 -30.21 17.57 7.42
CA ALA A 139 -31.23 17.97 8.40
C ALA A 139 -32.32 18.94 7.91
N ALA A 140 -32.26 19.47 6.68
CA ALA A 140 -33.28 20.43 6.21
C ALA A 140 -33.49 20.62 4.71
N SER A 141 -32.55 20.24 3.84
CA SER A 141 -32.56 20.71 2.44
C SER A 141 -32.86 19.64 1.39
N LEU A 142 -32.87 18.35 1.75
CA LEU A 142 -32.87 17.29 0.74
C LEU A 142 -34.11 16.39 0.74
N HIS A 143 -34.85 16.25 1.84
CA HIS A 143 -35.79 15.12 1.95
C HIS A 143 -37.17 15.52 2.49
N SER A 144 -38.12 15.64 1.55
CA SER A 144 -39.58 15.69 1.70
C SER A 144 -40.24 17.02 2.16
N PRO A 145 -41.01 17.70 1.28
CA PRO A 145 -41.94 18.76 1.68
C PRO A 145 -43.04 18.28 2.64
N GLN A 146 -43.45 17.00 2.55
CA GLN A 146 -44.56 16.43 3.33
C GLN A 146 -44.18 16.07 4.78
N LEU A 147 -42.89 15.95 5.10
CA LEU A 147 -42.40 15.77 6.47
C LEU A 147 -41.73 17.03 7.05
N SER A 148 -41.85 18.17 6.35
CA SER A 148 -41.57 19.48 6.95
C SER A 148 -42.64 19.84 7.98
N THR A 149 -42.65 19.11 9.10
CA THR A 149 -43.46 19.48 10.24
C THR A 149 -42.98 20.84 10.77
N LYS A 150 -43.93 21.66 11.24
CA LYS A 150 -43.64 22.93 11.94
C LYS A 150 -42.62 22.66 13.05
N GLY A 151 -41.38 23.11 12.85
CA GLY A 151 -40.28 22.94 13.82
C GLY A 151 -38.96 22.47 13.22
N THR A 152 -38.97 21.93 12.00
CA THR A 152 -37.74 21.52 11.29
C THR A 152 -36.95 22.77 10.87
N PRO A 153 -35.72 23.00 11.38
CA PRO A 153 -34.95 24.20 11.02
C PRO A 153 -34.66 24.21 9.53
N LYS A 154 -35.06 25.27 8.80
CA LYS A 154 -34.66 25.45 7.39
C LYS A 154 -33.13 25.62 7.32
N GLY A 155 -32.44 24.78 6.55
CA GLY A 155 -31.01 24.91 6.23
C GLY A 155 -29.97 24.36 7.24
N GLY A 156 -30.28 23.35 8.05
CA GLY A 156 -29.33 22.75 9.00
C GLY A 156 -28.54 21.54 8.46
N SER A 157 -27.31 21.36 8.98
CA SER A 157 -26.56 20.09 8.97
C SER A 157 -26.77 19.36 10.31
N ARG A 158 -26.61 18.03 10.36
CA ARG A 158 -26.57 17.28 11.63
C ARG A 158 -25.57 17.96 12.58
N ASN A 159 -26.00 18.11 13.82
CA ASN A 159 -25.27 18.84 14.87
C ASN A 159 -25.32 18.07 16.19
N GLU A 160 -25.02 18.73 17.31
CA GLU A 160 -24.99 18.13 18.65
C GLU A 160 -26.30 17.42 19.06
N LYS A 161 -27.44 17.75 18.43
CA LYS A 161 -28.73 17.08 18.69
C LYS A 161 -28.77 15.63 18.20
N TRP A 162 -27.93 15.26 17.23
CA TRP A 162 -27.83 13.88 16.72
C TRP A 162 -26.82 13.03 17.50
N GLY A 163 -25.94 13.67 18.28
CA GLY A 163 -24.96 13.01 19.12
C GLY A 163 -23.57 13.66 19.08
N PRO A 164 -22.56 13.04 19.69
CA PRO A 164 -21.21 13.58 19.74
C PRO A 164 -20.57 13.62 18.34
N TRP A 165 -19.64 14.56 18.19
CA TRP A 165 -18.59 14.49 17.17
C TRP A 165 -17.48 13.57 17.69
N VAL A 166 -17.01 12.66 16.85
CA VAL A 166 -15.92 11.73 17.18
C VAL A 166 -14.69 12.06 16.34
N TYR A 167 -13.54 12.24 16.98
CA TYR A 167 -12.27 12.52 16.31
C TYR A 167 -11.08 12.03 17.14
N TYR A 168 -9.90 12.01 16.51
CA TYR A 168 -8.64 11.75 17.21
C TYR A 168 -7.88 13.05 17.49
N HIS A 169 -7.41 13.18 18.73
CA HIS A 169 -6.49 14.23 19.16
C HIS A 169 -5.37 13.62 20.01
N ASN A 170 -4.12 13.88 19.64
CA ASN A 170 -2.93 13.32 20.32
C ASN A 170 -3.00 11.80 20.54
N GLY A 171 -3.40 11.06 19.50
CA GLY A 171 -3.52 9.60 19.53
C GLY A 171 -4.70 9.04 20.32
N LYS A 172 -5.59 9.90 20.86
CA LYS A 172 -6.76 9.46 21.64
C LYS A 172 -8.06 9.77 20.92
N LEU A 173 -8.99 8.83 20.98
CA LEU A 173 -10.37 9.03 20.53
C LEU A 173 -11.11 9.97 21.49
N VAL A 174 -11.73 11.01 20.94
CA VAL A 174 -12.51 12.01 21.68
C VAL A 174 -13.96 11.94 21.21
N LYS A 175 -14.90 12.02 22.16
CA LYS A 175 -16.34 12.20 21.90
C LYS A 175 -16.76 13.57 22.42
N ASP A 176 -17.06 14.49 21.51
CA ASP A 176 -17.31 15.89 21.80
C ASP A 176 -18.79 16.26 21.57
N THR A 177 -19.48 16.65 22.64
CA THR A 177 -20.89 17.06 22.61
C THR A 177 -21.08 18.56 22.43
N SER A 178 -20.02 19.32 22.16
CA SER A 178 -20.08 20.76 21.92
C SER A 178 -20.94 21.09 20.69
N PRO A 179 -21.62 22.26 20.66
CA PRO A 179 -22.46 22.64 19.53
C PRO A 179 -21.73 22.75 18.19
N GLY A 180 -22.44 22.46 17.09
CA GLY A 180 -22.02 22.78 15.72
C GLY A 180 -22.19 21.64 14.71
N GLY A 181 -22.33 22.01 13.44
CA GLY A 181 -22.63 21.09 12.34
C GLY A 181 -21.42 20.60 11.55
N THR A 182 -21.69 19.71 10.60
CA THR A 182 -20.70 19.09 9.71
C THR A 182 -20.23 20.04 8.61
N PHE A 183 -19.00 19.83 8.13
CA PHE A 183 -18.42 20.55 7.00
C PHE A 183 -17.30 19.72 6.37
N HIS A 184 -16.71 20.20 5.28
CA HIS A 184 -15.46 19.66 4.74
C HIS A 184 -14.64 20.81 4.10
N PRO A 185 -13.31 20.65 3.98
CA PRO A 185 -12.48 21.51 3.14
C PRO A 185 -12.72 21.18 1.66
N PRO A 186 -12.25 22.01 0.71
CA PRO A 186 -12.22 21.62 -0.70
C PRO A 186 -11.49 20.28 -0.89
N GLY A 187 -11.91 19.51 -1.90
CA GLY A 187 -11.28 18.25 -2.27
C GLY A 187 -9.76 18.39 -2.43
N GLN A 188 -9.01 17.51 -1.78
CA GLN A 188 -7.56 17.60 -1.67
C GLN A 188 -6.94 16.23 -1.44
N ASP A 189 -5.62 16.16 -1.59
CA ASP A 189 -4.88 15.04 -1.04
C ASP A 189 -4.75 15.18 0.47
N PHE A 190 -4.91 14.08 1.20
CA PHE A 190 -4.70 14.08 2.63
C PHE A 190 -4.11 12.76 3.11
N LEU A 191 -3.44 12.82 4.26
CA LEU A 191 -2.83 11.65 4.87
C LEU A 191 -3.90 10.89 5.66
N ALA A 192 -4.14 9.64 5.27
CA ALA A 192 -4.85 8.67 6.07
C ALA A 192 -3.89 8.03 7.08
N THR A 193 -4.38 7.79 8.28
CA THR A 193 -3.67 7.11 9.37
C THR A 193 -4.49 5.90 9.80
N THR A 194 -3.91 4.71 9.66
CA THR A 194 -4.47 3.44 10.16
C THR A 194 -4.42 3.44 11.68
N ARG A 195 -5.55 3.18 12.34
CA ARG A 195 -5.70 3.20 13.81
C ARG A 195 -5.81 1.81 14.41
N ASN A 196 -6.42 0.87 13.68
CA ASN A 196 -6.55 -0.52 14.08
C ASN A 196 -5.86 -1.40 13.03
N PHE A 197 -4.68 -1.94 13.34
CA PHE A 197 -3.92 -2.80 12.42
C PHE A 197 -4.35 -4.28 12.46
N GLU A 198 -5.11 -4.66 13.49
CA GLU A 198 -5.55 -6.05 13.69
C GLU A 198 -6.86 -6.36 12.96
N HIS A 199 -7.65 -5.34 12.64
CA HIS A 199 -8.93 -5.53 11.96
C HIS A 199 -8.70 -6.12 10.54
N PRO A 200 -9.48 -7.13 10.11
CA PRO A 200 -9.27 -7.79 8.81
C PRO A 200 -9.19 -6.85 7.60
N ILE A 201 -10.00 -5.78 7.60
CA ILE A 201 -10.00 -4.76 6.53
C ILE A 201 -8.63 -4.07 6.40
N THR A 202 -8.02 -3.70 7.52
CA THR A 202 -6.80 -2.87 7.58
C THR A 202 -5.53 -3.69 7.85
N LYS A 203 -5.64 -5.01 8.00
CA LYS A 203 -4.48 -5.88 8.21
C LYS A 203 -3.46 -5.72 7.08
N GLY A 204 -2.22 -5.45 7.47
CA GLY A 204 -1.09 -5.20 6.56
C GLY A 204 -1.00 -3.77 6.00
N MET A 205 -2.01 -2.90 6.22
CA MET A 205 -1.96 -1.53 5.71
C MET A 205 -0.85 -0.74 6.42
N PRO A 206 -0.14 0.15 5.70
CA PRO A 206 0.84 1.03 6.33
C PRO A 206 0.17 1.94 7.36
N GLU A 207 0.95 2.42 8.33
CA GLU A 207 0.45 3.37 9.33
C GLU A 207 -0.10 4.63 8.68
N ASN A 208 0.61 5.16 7.68
CA ASN A 208 0.22 6.36 6.96
C ASN A 208 0.25 6.12 5.45
N TRP A 209 -0.79 6.59 4.77
CA TRP A 209 -0.94 6.46 3.33
C TRP A 209 -1.76 7.60 2.73
N LEU A 210 -1.49 7.95 1.48
CA LEU A 210 -2.15 9.07 0.82
C LEU A 210 -3.51 8.66 0.24
N ILE A 211 -4.52 9.49 0.52
CA ILE A 211 -5.74 9.57 -0.26
C ILE A 211 -5.56 10.65 -1.31
N SER A 212 -5.91 10.32 -2.55
CA SER A 212 -5.81 11.23 -3.69
C SER A 212 -7.11 12.01 -3.87
N LYS A 213 -7.03 13.35 -3.87
CA LYS A 213 -8.07 14.30 -4.31
C LYS A 213 -9.51 13.91 -3.92
N ASP A 214 -9.78 13.88 -2.61
CA ASP A 214 -11.10 13.57 -2.08
C ASP A 214 -11.53 14.60 -1.00
N GLU A 215 -12.78 14.57 -0.57
CA GLU A 215 -13.29 15.44 0.50
C GLU A 215 -13.11 14.78 1.88
N LEU A 216 -12.42 15.47 2.80
CA LEU A 216 -12.32 15.02 4.19
C LEU A 216 -13.50 15.53 5.01
N TYR A 217 -14.51 14.69 5.21
CA TYR A 217 -15.65 15.04 6.06
C TYR A 217 -15.19 15.35 7.49
N SER A 218 -15.69 16.46 8.03
CA SER A 218 -15.37 16.96 9.36
C SER A 218 -16.62 17.11 10.20
N ARG A 219 -16.46 16.84 11.51
CA ARG A 219 -17.53 16.94 12.51
C ARG A 219 -18.77 16.10 12.23
N LEU A 220 -18.64 14.90 11.68
CA LEU A 220 -19.78 13.96 11.57
C LEU A 220 -20.46 13.74 12.93
N ARG A 221 -21.78 13.56 12.90
CA ARG A 221 -22.64 13.50 14.09
C ARG A 221 -23.54 12.27 14.05
N GLY A 222 -23.73 11.65 15.20
CA GLY A 222 -24.69 10.57 15.38
C GLY A 222 -24.51 9.88 16.72
N PRO A 223 -25.27 8.80 16.98
CA PRO A 223 -25.20 8.06 18.24
C PRO A 223 -23.78 7.60 18.62
N ALA A 224 -22.92 7.30 17.63
CA ALA A 224 -21.54 6.87 17.82
C ALA A 224 -21.40 5.70 18.83
N LYS A 225 -22.31 4.73 18.72
CA LYS A 225 -22.36 3.51 19.54
C LYS A 225 -21.81 2.33 18.75
N HIS A 226 -21.07 1.45 19.43
CA HIS A 226 -20.50 0.24 18.85
C HIS A 226 -19.65 0.50 17.59
N ILE A 227 -18.94 1.62 17.57
CA ILE A 227 -18.06 2.00 16.48
C ILE A 227 -16.63 1.53 16.75
N ASP A 228 -15.96 1.00 15.73
CA ASP A 228 -14.52 0.75 15.73
C ASP A 228 -13.86 1.59 14.62
N ILE A 229 -13.00 2.54 15.01
CA ILE A 229 -12.37 3.47 14.06
C ILE A 229 -11.15 2.78 13.46
N LEU A 230 -11.21 2.49 12.17
CA LEU A 230 -10.15 1.78 11.47
C LEU A 230 -9.12 2.73 10.88
N VAL A 231 -9.57 3.82 10.26
CA VAL A 231 -8.72 4.81 9.59
C VAL A 231 -9.26 6.20 9.83
N THR A 232 -8.36 7.15 10.08
CA THR A 232 -8.67 8.59 10.18
C THR A 232 -7.90 9.39 9.14
N GLY A 233 -8.45 10.49 8.64
CA GLY A 233 -7.74 11.44 7.78
C GLY A 233 -7.40 12.75 8.50
N PHE A 234 -6.35 13.43 8.04
CA PHE A 234 -6.02 14.79 8.48
C PHE A 234 -5.81 15.68 7.26
N ALA A 235 -6.69 16.66 7.08
CA ALA A 235 -6.60 17.64 6.01
C ALA A 235 -5.79 18.85 6.46
N ASP A 236 -5.08 19.46 5.52
CA ASP A 236 -4.28 20.64 5.78
C ASP A 236 -5.19 21.83 6.19
N PRO A 237 -5.05 22.37 7.42
CA PRO A 237 -5.81 23.53 7.86
C PRO A 237 -5.65 24.75 6.94
N ALA A 238 -4.54 24.86 6.22
CA ALA A 238 -4.29 25.94 5.27
C ALA A 238 -5.24 25.91 4.05
N LYS A 239 -5.91 24.78 3.78
CA LYS A 239 -6.93 24.67 2.73
C LYS A 239 -8.29 25.25 3.14
N GLY A 240 -8.44 25.62 4.41
CA GLY A 240 -9.66 26.19 4.97
C GLY A 240 -10.76 25.15 5.16
N ARG A 241 -11.62 25.34 6.18
CA ARG A 241 -12.70 24.40 6.54
C ARG A 241 -12.23 22.95 6.79
N ALA A 242 -11.01 22.75 7.27
CA ALA A 242 -10.59 21.48 7.87
C ALA A 242 -10.74 21.54 9.39
N SER A 243 -11.09 20.43 10.03
CA SER A 243 -10.91 20.35 11.47
C SER A 243 -9.43 20.24 11.81
N LEU A 244 -9.02 20.78 12.96
CA LEU A 244 -7.62 20.70 13.43
C LEU A 244 -7.28 19.31 13.99
N TYR A 245 -8.04 18.28 13.60
CA TYR A 245 -8.04 16.96 14.21
C TYR A 245 -8.08 15.87 13.15
N HIS A 246 -7.79 14.64 13.56
CA HIS A 246 -7.92 13.48 12.70
C HIS A 246 -9.38 13.00 12.70
N GLU A 247 -10.05 13.10 11.55
CA GLU A 247 -11.45 12.73 11.38
C GLU A 247 -11.58 11.27 10.94
N PRO A 248 -12.55 10.49 11.46
CA PRO A 248 -12.82 9.14 10.98
C PRO A 248 -13.20 9.13 9.49
N ILE A 249 -12.50 8.32 8.69
CA ILE A 249 -12.80 8.13 7.25
C ILE A 249 -13.20 6.71 6.90
N LEU A 250 -12.82 5.73 7.74
CA LEU A 250 -13.23 4.35 7.64
C LEU A 250 -13.44 3.79 9.04
N PHE A 251 -14.64 3.29 9.32
CA PHE A 251 -14.97 2.67 10.60
C PHE A 251 -16.06 1.62 10.42
N THR A 252 -16.22 0.76 11.43
CA THR A 252 -17.30 -0.23 11.45
C THR A 252 -18.32 0.10 12.51
N VAL A 253 -19.55 -0.37 12.32
CA VAL A 253 -20.63 -0.30 13.31
C VAL A 253 -21.24 -1.68 13.45
N GLN A 254 -21.40 -2.14 14.69
CA GLN A 254 -22.14 -3.38 14.98
C GLN A 254 -23.59 -3.04 15.33
N TYR A 255 -24.55 -3.54 14.55
CA TYR A 255 -25.98 -3.37 14.81
C TYR A 255 -26.71 -4.72 14.82
N GLY A 256 -27.16 -5.16 16.00
CA GLY A 256 -27.61 -6.54 16.18
C GLY A 256 -26.48 -7.51 15.81
N LYS A 257 -26.75 -8.43 14.87
CA LYS A 257 -25.73 -9.33 14.31
C LYS A 257 -25.07 -8.79 13.03
N GLY A 258 -25.56 -7.67 12.48
CA GLY A 258 -25.10 -7.10 11.23
C GLY A 258 -23.74 -6.41 11.34
N ARG A 259 -22.99 -6.46 10.24
CA ARG A 259 -21.66 -5.84 10.11
C ARG A 259 -21.77 -4.67 9.15
N VAL A 260 -21.56 -3.47 9.67
CA VAL A 260 -21.61 -2.23 8.88
C VAL A 260 -20.21 -1.70 8.70
N VAL A 261 -19.84 -1.36 7.47
CA VAL A 261 -18.65 -0.57 7.12
C VAL A 261 -19.14 0.81 6.67
N HIS A 262 -18.54 1.84 7.24
CA HIS A 262 -18.81 3.22 6.88
C HIS A 262 -17.51 3.83 6.34
N SER A 263 -17.54 4.23 5.06
CA SER A 263 -16.46 4.97 4.42
C SER A 263 -16.95 6.34 3.98
N THR A 264 -16.26 7.40 4.39
CA THR A 264 -16.56 8.78 3.96
C THR A 264 -15.90 9.14 2.63
N LEU A 265 -15.19 8.20 2.01
CA LEU A 265 -14.39 8.40 0.80
C LEU A 265 -15.22 8.12 -0.47
N GLY A 266 -14.77 8.67 -1.60
CA GLY A 266 -15.35 8.42 -2.91
C GLY A 266 -16.25 9.54 -3.42
N HIS A 267 -15.84 10.81 -3.28
CA HIS A 267 -16.56 11.93 -3.87
C HIS A 267 -16.61 11.82 -5.41
N ALA A 268 -17.73 12.22 -6.02
CA ALA A 268 -17.77 12.50 -7.46
C ALA A 268 -18.68 13.70 -7.70
N GLY A 269 -18.15 14.80 -8.19
CA GLY A 269 -18.94 15.99 -8.50
C GLY A 269 -19.84 15.78 -9.72
N LEU A 270 -20.82 16.65 -9.92
CA LEU A 270 -21.77 16.58 -11.05
C LEU A 270 -21.13 16.47 -12.46
N ARG A 271 -19.87 16.89 -12.61
CA ARG A 271 -19.14 16.86 -13.88
C ARG A 271 -18.12 15.73 -13.97
N ASP A 272 -17.89 15.05 -12.86
CA ASP A 272 -16.96 13.93 -12.82
C ASP A 272 -17.60 12.70 -13.45
N THR A 273 -16.77 11.83 -14.01
CA THR A 273 -17.15 10.50 -14.49
C THR A 273 -16.67 9.45 -13.49
N SER A 274 -16.89 8.16 -13.81
CA SER A 274 -16.32 7.05 -13.04
C SER A 274 -14.79 7.05 -12.97
N ASP A 275 -14.11 7.90 -13.75
CA ASP A 275 -12.65 8.04 -13.78
C ASP A 275 -12.12 9.09 -12.80
N ALA A 276 -12.97 9.66 -11.96
CA ALA A 276 -12.57 10.61 -10.93
C ALA A 276 -11.46 10.04 -10.04
N GLU A 277 -10.47 10.88 -9.69
CA GLU A 277 -9.31 10.46 -8.89
C GLU A 277 -9.71 9.94 -7.50
N SER A 278 -10.72 10.55 -6.87
CA SER A 278 -11.35 10.12 -5.62
C SER A 278 -11.99 8.73 -5.70
N LEU A 279 -12.49 8.32 -6.87
CA LEU A 279 -13.06 6.99 -7.09
C LEU A 279 -11.99 5.95 -7.46
N ASN A 280 -10.88 6.39 -8.03
CA ASN A 280 -9.86 5.50 -8.58
C ASN A 280 -8.59 5.40 -7.73
N ASN A 281 -8.50 6.08 -6.60
CA ASN A 281 -7.37 5.88 -5.69
C ASN A 281 -7.43 4.48 -5.06
N LEU A 282 -6.30 3.76 -5.04
CA LEU A 282 -6.27 2.37 -4.59
C LEU A 282 -6.58 2.21 -3.10
N GLY A 283 -6.38 3.25 -2.30
CA GLY A 283 -6.78 3.24 -0.90
C GLY A 283 -8.31 3.12 -0.74
N TYR A 284 -9.07 3.92 -1.48
CA TYR A 284 -10.53 3.80 -1.59
C TYR A 284 -10.96 2.44 -2.15
N ILE A 285 -10.38 2.01 -3.26
CA ILE A 285 -10.73 0.74 -3.91
C ILE A 285 -10.50 -0.45 -2.97
N THR A 286 -9.33 -0.50 -2.33
CA THR A 286 -8.97 -1.60 -1.42
C THR A 286 -9.88 -1.62 -0.20
N THR A 287 -10.21 -0.45 0.38
CA THR A 287 -11.09 -0.38 1.55
C THR A 287 -12.54 -0.69 1.20
N LEU A 288 -13.02 -0.31 0.00
CA LEU A 288 -14.32 -0.73 -0.54
C LEU A 288 -14.39 -2.25 -0.70
N GLN A 289 -13.40 -2.87 -1.36
CA GLN A 289 -13.40 -4.30 -1.65
C GLN A 289 -13.26 -5.13 -0.37
N ARG A 290 -12.24 -4.85 0.47
CA ARG A 290 -12.05 -5.56 1.74
C ARG A 290 -13.19 -5.31 2.72
N GLY A 291 -13.72 -4.09 2.75
CA GLY A 291 -14.87 -3.73 3.57
C GLY A 291 -16.13 -4.50 3.17
N SER A 292 -16.39 -4.63 1.87
CA SER A 292 -17.53 -5.40 1.36
C SER A 292 -17.40 -6.88 1.68
N GLU A 293 -16.21 -7.47 1.52
CA GLU A 293 -15.95 -8.86 1.87
C GLU A 293 -16.13 -9.11 3.38
N TRP A 294 -15.62 -8.21 4.22
CA TRP A 294 -15.76 -8.31 5.67
C TRP A 294 -17.20 -8.11 6.13
N ALA A 295 -17.93 -7.16 5.56
CA ALA A 295 -19.35 -6.97 5.86
C ALA A 295 -20.15 -8.24 5.51
N ALA A 296 -19.87 -8.87 4.36
CA ALA A 296 -20.52 -10.10 3.95
C ALA A 296 -20.16 -11.32 4.82
N THR A 297 -18.88 -11.49 5.16
CA THR A 297 -18.37 -12.79 5.67
C THR A 297 -17.75 -12.76 7.06
N GLY A 298 -17.42 -11.56 7.57
CA GLY A 298 -16.61 -11.35 8.77
C GLY A 298 -15.11 -11.60 8.57
N LYS A 299 -14.66 -11.89 7.34
CA LYS A 299 -13.27 -12.19 6.99
C LYS A 299 -12.82 -11.34 5.80
N VAL A 300 -11.51 -11.29 5.60
CA VAL A 300 -10.86 -10.71 4.41
C VAL A 300 -9.83 -11.70 3.92
N THR A 301 -9.91 -12.08 2.65
CA THR A 301 -8.97 -12.99 1.97
C THR A 301 -8.14 -12.29 0.91
N GLN A 302 -8.51 -11.05 0.54
CA GLN A 302 -7.79 -10.24 -0.44
C GLN A 302 -6.50 -9.69 0.17
N GLU A 303 -5.35 -9.93 -0.47
CA GLU A 303 -4.08 -9.29 -0.13
C GLU A 303 -4.10 -7.79 -0.46
N LEU A 304 -3.13 -7.04 0.08
CA LEU A 304 -2.98 -5.64 -0.33
C LEU A 304 -2.38 -5.58 -1.74
N PRO A 305 -2.84 -4.63 -2.59
CA PRO A 305 -2.20 -4.44 -3.87
C PRO A 305 -0.75 -3.97 -3.67
N ASP A 306 0.13 -4.45 -4.56
CA ASP A 306 1.55 -4.14 -4.53
C ASP A 306 1.88 -2.65 -4.62
N ASP A 307 0.99 -1.91 -5.27
CA ASP A 307 1.03 -0.47 -5.44
C ASP A 307 0.04 0.24 -4.51
N PHE A 308 -0.35 -0.36 -3.37
CA PHE A 308 -1.11 0.35 -2.33
C PHE A 308 -0.41 1.67 -1.98
N PRO A 309 -1.16 2.79 -1.82
CA PRO A 309 -0.56 4.09 -1.57
C PRO A 309 0.32 4.07 -0.32
N THR A 310 1.43 4.78 -0.39
CA THR A 310 2.30 5.01 0.77
C THR A 310 2.04 6.40 1.33
N ALA A 311 2.69 6.76 2.44
CA ALA A 311 2.65 8.11 2.96
C ALA A 311 3.16 9.18 1.96
N TYR A 312 3.81 8.76 0.86
CA TYR A 312 4.52 9.64 -0.07
C TYR A 312 4.11 9.48 -1.53
N THR A 313 3.55 8.34 -1.89
CA THR A 313 3.15 8.04 -3.27
C THR A 313 1.66 7.74 -3.30
N LYS A 314 0.92 8.58 -4.01
CA LYS A 314 -0.46 8.28 -4.41
C LYS A 314 -0.47 7.04 -5.28
N SER A 315 -1.56 6.31 -5.22
CA SER A 315 -1.80 5.25 -6.18
C SER A 315 -3.22 5.37 -6.68
N ASN A 316 -3.36 5.53 -8.00
CA ASN A 316 -4.62 5.65 -8.69
C ASN A 316 -4.66 4.61 -9.82
N ARG A 317 -5.81 4.00 -10.01
CA ARG A 317 -6.10 3.13 -11.14
C ARG A 317 -6.27 4.02 -12.37
N VAL A 318 -5.21 4.26 -13.17
CA VAL A 318 -5.19 4.50 -14.65
C VAL A 318 -3.79 4.96 -15.22
N THR A 319 -3.31 4.19 -16.21
CA THR A 319 -2.36 4.44 -17.35
C THR A 319 -1.09 5.33 -17.24
N SER A 320 -0.18 5.10 -16.31
CA SER A 320 1.26 5.31 -16.58
C SER A 320 1.98 4.04 -16.13
N SER A 321 2.74 3.41 -17.02
CA SER A 321 3.21 2.00 -16.93
C SER A 321 3.31 1.46 -15.50
N SER A 322 2.18 0.97 -14.98
CA SER A 322 2.04 0.36 -13.65
C SER A 322 2.51 -1.08 -13.66
N HIS A 323 2.83 -1.60 -14.85
CA HIS A 323 3.37 -2.94 -14.99
C HIS A 323 4.77 -2.97 -14.41
N TRP A 324 4.84 -3.51 -13.19
CA TRP A 324 6.07 -3.97 -12.60
C TRP A 324 6.59 -5.15 -13.41
N THR A 325 7.81 -5.02 -13.91
CA THR A 325 8.58 -6.15 -14.41
C THR A 325 9.30 -6.77 -13.22
N ASN A 326 8.95 -8.01 -12.88
CA ASN A 326 9.76 -8.78 -11.95
C ASN A 326 11.06 -9.18 -12.65
N LEU A 327 12.19 -8.89 -12.01
CA LEU A 327 13.52 -9.25 -12.51
C LEU A 327 14.02 -10.56 -11.91
N LEU A 328 13.29 -11.15 -10.95
CA LEU A 328 13.68 -12.38 -10.28
C LEU A 328 12.81 -13.56 -10.75
N ASP A 329 13.44 -14.52 -11.41
CA ASP A 329 12.89 -15.85 -11.68
C ASP A 329 13.75 -16.93 -11.00
N ASN A 330 13.30 -18.19 -11.06
CA ASN A 330 13.99 -19.29 -10.39
C ASN A 330 15.38 -19.59 -10.96
N ASP A 331 15.63 -19.25 -12.22
CA ASP A 331 16.86 -19.61 -12.93
C ASP A 331 17.84 -18.43 -13.04
N LEU A 332 17.50 -17.29 -12.43
CA LEU A 332 18.20 -16.02 -12.58
C LEU A 332 18.43 -15.65 -14.06
N SER A 333 17.43 -15.92 -14.91
CA SER A 333 17.63 -15.92 -16.37
C SER A 333 18.00 -14.56 -16.96
N ASP A 334 17.56 -13.46 -16.32
CA ASP A 334 17.89 -12.08 -16.68
C ASP A 334 19.21 -11.57 -16.06
N TRP A 335 19.96 -12.44 -15.34
CA TRP A 335 21.19 -12.08 -14.62
C TRP A 335 22.41 -12.85 -15.11
N GLU A 336 23.57 -12.28 -14.84
CA GLU A 336 24.89 -12.84 -15.03
C GLU A 336 25.64 -12.81 -13.69
N ILE A 337 26.29 -13.91 -13.35
CA ILE A 337 27.07 -14.00 -12.13
C ILE A 337 28.53 -13.66 -12.47
N PHE A 338 29.17 -12.80 -11.67
CA PHE A 338 30.61 -12.60 -11.70
C PHE A 338 31.19 -12.90 -10.31
N MET A 339 31.98 -13.96 -10.23
CA MET A 339 32.69 -14.32 -9.00
C MET A 339 34.04 -13.62 -8.95
N GLY A 340 34.25 -12.90 -7.85
CA GLY A 340 35.50 -12.20 -7.55
C GLY A 340 36.63 -13.14 -7.15
N VAL A 341 37.63 -12.57 -6.47
CA VAL A 341 38.74 -13.34 -5.88
C VAL A 341 38.27 -13.91 -4.53
N PRO A 342 38.21 -15.24 -4.35
CA PRO A 342 37.86 -15.85 -3.08
C PRO A 342 38.87 -15.48 -1.98
N HIS A 343 38.38 -15.29 -0.76
CA HIS A 343 39.26 -15.14 0.40
C HIS A 343 40.01 -16.45 0.66
N ALA A 344 41.23 -16.38 1.21
CA ALA A 344 42.06 -17.56 1.47
C ALA A 344 41.45 -18.59 2.43
N SER A 345 40.39 -18.21 3.16
CA SER A 345 39.63 -19.11 4.04
C SER A 345 38.54 -19.90 3.32
N VAL A 346 38.28 -19.62 2.03
CA VAL A 346 37.27 -20.34 1.26
C VAL A 346 37.86 -21.66 0.78
N GLU A 347 37.30 -22.76 1.23
CA GLU A 347 37.66 -24.10 0.78
C GLU A 347 36.87 -24.49 -0.47
N PHE A 348 37.58 -25.04 -1.44
CA PHE A 348 37.04 -25.61 -2.68
C PHE A 348 37.26 -27.12 -2.70
N ASP A 349 36.38 -27.84 -3.40
CA ASP A 349 36.59 -29.27 -3.67
C ASP A 349 37.84 -29.47 -4.55
N ASP A 350 38.45 -30.66 -4.47
CA ASP A 350 39.76 -30.99 -5.06
C ASP A 350 39.89 -30.67 -6.58
N ASP A 351 38.78 -30.56 -7.30
CA ASP A 351 38.73 -30.26 -8.74
C ASP A 351 38.83 -28.77 -9.08
N PHE A 352 38.83 -27.86 -8.10
CA PHE A 352 38.84 -26.42 -8.32
C PHE A 352 40.02 -25.73 -7.61
N SER A 353 41.01 -25.31 -8.41
CA SER A 353 42.16 -24.54 -7.93
C SER A 353 42.07 -23.08 -8.35
N VAL A 354 42.24 -22.16 -7.40
CA VAL A 354 42.26 -20.72 -7.68
C VAL A 354 43.70 -20.21 -7.70
N GLU A 355 44.08 -19.48 -8.74
CA GLU A 355 45.33 -18.74 -8.75
C GLU A 355 45.20 -17.47 -7.89
N GLU A 356 46.17 -17.24 -7.00
CA GLU A 356 46.16 -16.11 -6.08
C GLU A 356 45.94 -14.77 -6.81
N GLY A 357 44.92 -14.02 -6.40
CA GLY A 357 44.62 -12.68 -6.92
C GLY A 357 43.83 -12.65 -8.23
N LYS A 358 43.40 -13.79 -8.79
CA LYS A 358 42.55 -13.83 -10.00
C LYS A 358 41.08 -14.10 -9.65
N PRO A 359 40.13 -13.32 -10.22
CA PRO A 359 38.71 -13.61 -10.09
C PRO A 359 38.36 -14.95 -10.73
N LEU A 360 37.35 -15.66 -10.18
CA LEU A 360 36.84 -16.88 -10.82
C LEU A 360 36.11 -16.55 -12.14
N GLY A 361 35.54 -15.36 -12.23
CA GLY A 361 35.01 -14.80 -13.47
C GLY A 361 33.52 -15.03 -13.68
N VAL A 362 33.11 -14.89 -14.94
CA VAL A 362 31.70 -14.88 -15.36
C VAL A 362 31.11 -16.29 -15.36
N ASN A 363 29.98 -16.47 -14.69
CA ASN A 363 29.18 -17.69 -14.58
C ASN A 363 29.96 -18.90 -14.02
N VAL A 364 30.95 -18.64 -13.16
CA VAL A 364 31.71 -19.66 -12.42
C VAL A 364 31.36 -19.54 -10.94
N ASP A 365 30.33 -20.23 -10.47
CA ASP A 365 29.88 -20.20 -9.07
C ASP A 365 29.91 -21.61 -8.42
N PRO A 366 31.10 -22.12 -8.05
CA PRO A 366 31.25 -23.47 -7.50
C PRO A 366 30.63 -23.62 -6.10
N LYS A 367 30.34 -22.52 -5.41
CA LYS A 367 29.81 -22.53 -4.04
C LYS A 367 28.31 -22.23 -3.98
N GLY A 368 27.68 -21.95 -5.12
CA GLY A 368 26.28 -21.54 -5.17
C GLY A 368 26.02 -20.26 -4.38
N VAL A 369 26.96 -19.30 -4.46
CA VAL A 369 26.88 -18.01 -3.78
C VAL A 369 25.58 -17.30 -4.13
N PHE A 370 25.15 -17.36 -5.39
CA PHE A 370 23.82 -16.92 -5.82
C PHE A 370 22.95 -18.13 -6.13
N SER A 371 21.82 -18.24 -5.43
CA SER A 371 20.83 -19.27 -5.68
C SER A 371 19.42 -18.74 -5.46
N THR A 372 18.40 -19.46 -5.92
CA THR A 372 17.01 -19.13 -5.59
C THR A 372 16.38 -20.24 -4.76
N LYS A 373 15.45 -19.85 -3.89
CA LYS A 373 14.61 -20.77 -3.11
C LYS A 373 13.16 -20.31 -3.12
N GLN A 374 12.24 -21.24 -2.93
CA GLN A 374 10.82 -20.95 -2.76
C GLN A 374 10.49 -20.81 -1.28
N GLU A 375 9.88 -19.70 -0.89
CA GLU A 375 9.38 -19.46 0.47
C GLU A 375 7.98 -18.87 0.39
N ASN A 376 6.99 -19.56 0.97
CA ASN A 376 5.58 -19.13 0.96
C ASN A 376 5.00 -18.81 -0.44
N GLY A 377 5.49 -19.49 -1.48
CA GLY A 377 5.07 -19.27 -2.87
C GLY A 377 5.75 -18.07 -3.56
N GLU A 378 6.73 -17.45 -2.92
CA GLU A 378 7.57 -16.40 -3.49
C GLU A 378 8.96 -16.94 -3.83
N THR A 379 9.53 -16.48 -4.95
CA THR A 379 10.94 -16.71 -5.28
C THR A 379 11.82 -15.76 -4.46
N ILE A 380 12.76 -16.33 -3.70
CA ILE A 380 13.75 -15.61 -2.90
C ILE A 380 15.12 -15.81 -3.54
N LEU A 381 15.82 -14.72 -3.84
CA LEU A 381 17.24 -14.74 -4.14
C LEU A 381 17.99 -14.91 -2.82
N HIS A 382 18.74 -16.00 -2.69
CA HIS A 382 19.59 -16.27 -1.55
C HIS A 382 21.05 -16.03 -1.93
N ILE A 383 21.72 -15.18 -1.16
CA ILE A 383 23.14 -14.86 -1.33
C ILE A 383 23.89 -15.35 -0.08
N THR A 384 24.86 -16.25 -0.26
CA THR A 384 25.56 -16.84 0.89
C THR A 384 26.58 -15.89 1.52
N GLY A 385 27.13 -14.96 0.73
CA GLY A 385 28.19 -14.05 1.13
C GLY A 385 29.60 -14.65 1.10
N GLU A 386 29.76 -15.96 0.86
CA GLU A 386 31.04 -16.67 1.10
C GLU A 386 32.18 -16.20 0.20
N VAL A 387 31.86 -15.77 -1.02
CA VAL A 387 32.81 -15.14 -1.97
C VAL A 387 32.29 -13.76 -2.34
N PHE A 388 33.20 -12.78 -2.41
CA PHE A 388 32.85 -11.46 -2.91
C PHE A 388 32.51 -11.56 -4.39
N ALA A 389 31.29 -11.14 -4.75
CA ALA A 389 30.76 -11.38 -6.08
C ALA A 389 29.69 -10.35 -6.48
N GLY A 390 29.33 -10.35 -7.76
CA GLY A 390 28.26 -9.51 -8.29
C GLY A 390 27.26 -10.34 -9.11
N LEU A 391 25.97 -10.13 -8.86
CA LEU A 391 24.88 -10.58 -9.72
C LEU A 391 24.41 -9.39 -10.56
N THR A 392 24.71 -9.39 -11.86
CA THR A 392 24.50 -8.25 -12.75
C THR A 392 23.38 -8.49 -13.75
N SER A 393 22.49 -7.52 -13.90
CA SER A 393 21.40 -7.61 -14.88
C SER A 393 21.98 -7.60 -16.29
N LYS A 394 21.51 -8.49 -17.16
CA LYS A 394 21.90 -8.52 -18.58
C LYS A 394 21.46 -7.26 -19.34
N LYS A 395 20.37 -6.64 -18.89
CA LYS A 395 19.81 -5.39 -19.45
C LYS A 395 20.33 -4.18 -18.70
N SER A 396 20.38 -3.05 -19.41
CA SER A 396 20.53 -1.71 -18.83
C SER A 396 19.17 -1.05 -18.67
N PHE A 397 19.06 -0.16 -17.68
CA PHE A 397 17.84 0.57 -17.36
C PHE A 397 18.10 2.07 -17.24
N LYS A 398 17.07 2.85 -17.57
CA LYS A 398 16.99 4.30 -17.39
C LYS A 398 15.57 4.69 -16.99
N ASN A 399 15.41 5.83 -16.31
CA ASN A 399 14.10 6.40 -15.97
C ASN A 399 13.16 5.39 -15.30
N TYR A 400 13.54 4.92 -14.12
CA TYR A 400 12.84 3.81 -13.46
C TYR A 400 12.64 4.04 -11.98
N HIS A 401 11.64 3.34 -11.46
CA HIS A 401 11.51 3.03 -10.05
C HIS A 401 11.89 1.56 -9.87
N LEU A 402 12.98 1.30 -9.15
CA LEU A 402 13.41 -0.02 -8.72
C LEU A 402 12.99 -0.19 -7.27
N GLN A 403 12.30 -1.29 -6.99
CA GLN A 403 11.96 -1.69 -5.64
C GLN A 403 12.42 -3.12 -5.40
N MET A 404 12.91 -3.39 -4.18
CA MET A 404 13.21 -4.74 -3.72
C MET A 404 13.02 -4.84 -2.22
N LYS A 405 12.86 -6.07 -1.71
CA LYS A 405 12.90 -6.36 -0.29
C LYS A 405 14.16 -7.13 0.05
N MET A 406 14.80 -6.81 1.17
CA MET A 406 15.95 -7.54 1.68
C MET A 406 15.77 -7.92 3.15
N ARG A 407 16.37 -9.03 3.58
CA ARG A 407 16.60 -9.34 4.99
C ARG A 407 17.97 -9.99 5.16
N TRP A 408 18.58 -9.79 6.33
CA TRP A 408 19.83 -10.45 6.69
C TRP A 408 19.60 -11.91 7.11
N GLY A 409 20.50 -12.78 6.66
CA GLY A 409 20.71 -14.11 7.23
C GLY A 409 21.72 -14.08 8.37
N ASP A 410 21.96 -15.22 8.99
CA ASP A 410 22.74 -15.29 10.23
C ASP A 410 24.24 -15.38 9.97
N LYS A 411 24.66 -15.95 8.83
CA LYS A 411 26.07 -16.23 8.55
C LYS A 411 26.86 -15.00 8.13
N LYS A 412 28.13 -15.00 8.53
CA LYS A 412 29.17 -14.06 8.08
C LYS A 412 30.44 -14.85 7.77
N TRP A 413 31.27 -14.28 6.91
CA TRP A 413 32.51 -14.89 6.44
C TRP A 413 33.69 -13.94 6.66
N GLU A 414 34.92 -14.46 6.58
CA GLU A 414 36.10 -13.60 6.50
C GLU A 414 36.03 -12.72 5.24
N PRO A 415 36.49 -11.46 5.29
CA PRO A 415 37.20 -10.79 6.40
C PRO A 415 36.27 -9.97 7.34
N ARG A 416 34.98 -10.37 7.47
CA ARG A 416 33.93 -9.58 8.15
C ARG A 416 33.26 -10.29 9.33
N LEU A 417 33.89 -11.31 9.92
CA LEU A 417 33.34 -12.04 11.08
C LEU A 417 32.97 -11.12 12.25
N ASP A 418 33.76 -10.08 12.52
CA ASP A 418 33.52 -9.11 13.59
C ASP A 418 33.01 -7.74 13.09
N LYS A 419 32.70 -7.63 11.79
CA LYS A 419 32.19 -6.40 11.17
C LYS A 419 30.68 -6.49 10.93
N LYS A 420 30.09 -5.34 10.62
CA LYS A 420 28.71 -5.22 10.11
C LYS A 420 28.55 -6.05 8.84
N ARG A 421 27.40 -6.71 8.69
CA ARG A 421 26.99 -7.37 7.44
C ARG A 421 26.89 -6.33 6.33
N ASP A 422 27.40 -6.67 5.16
CA ASP A 422 27.55 -5.77 4.03
C ASP A 422 27.03 -6.41 2.75
N SER A 423 26.55 -5.55 1.88
CA SER A 423 26.04 -5.81 0.55
C SER A 423 25.79 -4.44 -0.11
N GLY A 424 25.35 -4.45 -1.35
CA GLY A 424 25.10 -3.25 -2.12
C GLY A 424 24.18 -3.50 -3.28
N VAL A 425 23.39 -2.48 -3.61
CA VAL A 425 22.61 -2.42 -4.85
C VAL A 425 23.23 -1.34 -5.72
N LEU A 426 24.00 -1.78 -6.70
CA LEU A 426 24.69 -0.94 -7.65
C LEU A 426 23.77 -0.67 -8.82
N TYR A 427 23.69 0.59 -9.23
CA TYR A 427 22.87 1.02 -10.34
C TYR A 427 23.65 1.94 -11.27
N HIS A 428 23.19 1.96 -12.52
CA HIS A 428 23.95 2.50 -13.65
C HIS A 428 25.37 1.93 -13.71
N ALA A 429 25.50 0.63 -13.39
CA ALA A 429 26.72 -0.12 -13.51
C ALA A 429 27.13 -0.24 -15.00
N HIS A 430 28.41 -0.03 -15.29
CA HIS A 430 28.92 0.01 -16.66
C HIS A 430 30.39 -0.43 -16.74
N GLY A 431 30.85 -0.71 -17.96
CA GLY A 431 32.19 -1.22 -18.22
C GLY A 431 32.36 -2.70 -17.88
N GLU A 432 33.60 -3.13 -17.71
CA GLU A 432 33.95 -4.51 -17.39
C GLU A 432 33.69 -4.82 -15.90
N HIS A 433 33.46 -6.11 -15.61
CA HIS A 433 33.50 -6.60 -14.23
C HIS A 433 34.89 -6.41 -13.62
N GLY A 434 34.95 -6.33 -12.29
CA GLY A 434 36.21 -6.19 -11.57
C GLY A 434 36.83 -4.80 -11.57
N ALA A 435 36.14 -3.78 -12.08
CA ALA A 435 36.61 -2.39 -12.03
C ALA A 435 36.88 -1.89 -10.59
N PHE A 436 36.11 -2.36 -9.61
CA PHE A 436 36.31 -2.12 -8.19
C PHE A 436 36.66 -3.42 -7.47
N TRP A 437 37.82 -3.44 -6.82
CA TRP A 437 38.38 -4.57 -6.05
C TRP A 437 38.44 -5.92 -6.80
N ASN A 438 38.55 -5.91 -8.13
CA ASN A 438 38.49 -7.12 -8.95
C ASN A 438 37.17 -7.91 -8.79
N VAL A 439 36.11 -7.26 -8.30
CA VAL A 439 34.77 -7.86 -8.17
C VAL A 439 33.72 -7.03 -8.93
N TRP A 440 33.46 -5.81 -8.48
CA TRP A 440 32.29 -5.05 -8.91
C TRP A 440 32.58 -4.12 -10.09
N LYS A 441 31.52 -3.74 -10.80
CA LYS A 441 31.60 -2.81 -11.94
C LYS A 441 31.74 -1.36 -11.46
N SER A 442 32.09 -0.46 -12.39
CA SER A 442 32.00 0.98 -12.14
C SER A 442 30.52 1.38 -12.03
N SER A 443 30.12 2.05 -10.95
CA SER A 443 28.70 2.30 -10.65
C SER A 443 28.45 3.40 -9.62
N LEU A 444 27.17 3.73 -9.47
CA LEU A 444 26.62 4.34 -8.26
C LEU A 444 26.09 3.22 -7.36
N GLU A 445 26.16 3.40 -6.05
CA GLU A 445 25.74 2.39 -5.08
C GLU A 445 24.73 2.96 -4.10
N TYR A 446 23.65 2.20 -3.91
CA TYR A 446 22.82 2.22 -2.72
C TYR A 446 23.43 1.19 -1.77
N GLN A 447 24.00 1.66 -0.66
CA GLN A 447 24.64 0.79 0.32
C GLN A 447 23.60 -0.04 1.07
N VAL A 448 23.89 -1.33 1.22
CA VAL A 448 23.05 -2.25 1.99
C VAL A 448 23.91 -2.86 3.10
N GLN A 449 24.16 -2.07 4.14
CA GLN A 449 24.94 -2.47 5.31
C GLN A 449 24.13 -2.27 6.59
N GLU A 450 24.30 -3.13 7.60
CA GLU A 450 23.64 -2.96 8.91
C GLU A 450 23.87 -1.55 9.48
N SER A 451 22.80 -0.85 9.85
CA SER A 451 22.80 0.54 10.35
C SER A 451 23.39 1.62 9.43
N ASP A 452 23.69 1.30 8.16
CA ASP A 452 24.15 2.25 7.13
C ASP A 452 23.37 2.03 5.80
N MET A 453 22.10 1.59 5.88
CA MET A 453 21.27 1.31 4.69
C MET A 453 20.83 2.59 3.97
N GLY A 454 21.07 2.64 2.66
CA GLY A 454 20.75 3.80 1.83
C GLY A 454 21.84 4.88 1.83
N ASP A 455 23.01 4.59 2.41
CA ASP A 455 24.22 5.37 2.19
C ASP A 455 24.60 5.34 0.71
N PHE A 456 25.30 6.39 0.25
CA PHE A 456 25.67 6.56 -1.15
C PHE A 456 27.17 6.38 -1.34
N ILE A 457 27.54 5.56 -2.31
CA ILE A 457 28.95 5.32 -2.67
C ILE A 457 29.10 5.41 -4.19
N THR A 458 30.22 5.98 -4.65
CA THR A 458 30.62 5.96 -6.06
C THR A 458 31.78 4.98 -6.26
N LEU A 459 31.61 4.00 -7.14
CA LEU A 459 32.57 2.91 -7.34
C LEU A 459 33.32 3.07 -8.66
N ALA A 460 34.66 3.09 -8.58
CA ALA A 460 35.57 3.11 -9.72
C ALA A 460 35.41 4.30 -10.70
N GLY A 461 35.12 5.49 -10.18
CA GLY A 461 35.27 6.76 -10.91
C GLY A 461 34.02 7.63 -11.15
N PRO A 462 32.77 7.15 -11.08
CA PRO A 462 31.60 8.01 -11.16
C PRO A 462 31.58 9.07 -10.06
N LYS A 463 30.82 10.13 -10.31
CA LYS A 463 30.59 11.23 -9.37
C LYS A 463 29.13 11.67 -9.43
N ALA A 464 28.65 12.32 -8.39
CA ALA A 464 27.36 13.00 -8.40
C ALA A 464 27.38 14.23 -7.51
N ASP A 465 26.48 15.18 -7.76
CA ASP A 465 26.26 16.27 -6.84
C ASP A 465 25.32 15.81 -5.71
N VAL A 466 25.75 15.99 -4.47
CA VAL A 466 25.00 15.64 -3.25
C VAL A 466 25.00 16.80 -2.26
N ARG A 467 24.14 16.72 -1.23
CA ARG A 467 24.09 17.72 -0.16
C ARG A 467 24.45 17.08 1.15
N TYR A 468 25.41 17.65 1.87
CA TYR A 468 25.87 17.05 3.12
C TYR A 468 26.31 18.08 4.15
N SER A 469 26.24 17.68 5.41
CA SER A 469 26.86 18.34 6.55
C SER A 469 27.94 17.43 7.15
N LYS A 470 28.94 18.04 7.78
CA LYS A 470 29.98 17.29 8.49
C LYS A 470 29.53 17.02 9.92
N GLN A 471 29.46 15.75 10.29
CA GLN A 471 29.15 15.29 11.66
C GLN A 471 30.35 14.51 12.20
N GLY A 472 31.22 15.21 12.93
CA GLY A 472 32.50 14.67 13.36
C GLY A 472 33.39 14.30 12.16
N LYS A 473 33.68 13.01 11.99
CA LYS A 473 34.44 12.48 10.84
C LYS A 473 33.55 12.07 9.65
N ARG A 474 32.23 12.01 9.84
CA ARG A 474 31.27 11.57 8.83
C ARG A 474 30.78 12.75 7.99
N HIS A 475 30.55 12.49 6.72
CA HIS A 475 29.75 13.33 5.86
C HIS A 475 28.36 12.70 5.79
N VAL A 476 27.35 13.46 6.18
CA VAL A 476 25.97 12.96 6.33
C VAL A 476 25.06 13.79 5.44
N PHE A 477 24.20 13.13 4.68
CA PHE A 477 23.22 13.76 3.81
C PHE A 477 22.40 14.81 4.58
N ASP A 478 22.30 16.01 4.01
CA ASP A 478 21.60 17.13 4.63
C ASP A 478 20.82 17.90 3.56
N VAL A 479 19.50 17.68 3.54
CA VAL A 479 18.57 18.28 2.58
C VAL A 479 18.53 19.82 2.62
N TRP A 480 19.12 20.46 3.63
CA TRP A 480 19.18 21.92 3.77
C TRP A 480 20.47 22.55 3.23
N LYS A 481 21.43 21.75 2.79
CA LYS A 481 22.69 22.23 2.21
C LYS A 481 22.60 22.40 0.70
N ASP A 482 23.59 23.08 0.15
CA ASP A 482 23.75 23.22 -1.30
C ASP A 482 24.43 21.99 -1.89
N TYR A 483 24.12 21.72 -3.14
CA TYR A 483 24.69 20.62 -3.89
C TYR A 483 26.18 20.85 -4.16
N GLN A 484 26.98 19.82 -3.92
CA GLN A 484 28.42 19.80 -4.15
C GLN A 484 28.80 18.48 -4.81
N GLU A 485 29.74 18.52 -5.75
CA GLU A 485 30.29 17.31 -6.37
C GLU A 485 30.90 16.41 -5.29
N TRP A 486 30.62 15.11 -5.40
CA TRP A 486 31.04 14.10 -4.46
C TRP A 486 31.55 12.85 -5.17
N ASP A 487 32.69 12.35 -4.70
CA ASP A 487 33.23 11.02 -4.96
C ASP A 487 33.56 10.32 -3.64
N GLY A 488 33.00 9.13 -3.45
CA GLY A 488 33.22 8.29 -2.27
C GLY A 488 31.96 8.11 -1.41
N TYR A 489 32.17 7.90 -0.11
CA TYR A 489 31.16 7.41 0.81
C TYR A 489 30.41 8.53 1.53
N LEU A 490 29.10 8.62 1.37
CA LEU A 490 28.22 9.57 2.04
C LEU A 490 27.14 8.87 2.87
N HIS A 491 27.06 9.20 4.15
CA HIS A 491 26.06 8.61 5.05
C HIS A 491 24.66 9.16 4.82
N ALA A 492 23.65 8.29 4.88
CA ALA A 492 22.25 8.64 4.93
C ALA A 492 21.93 9.51 6.15
N GLN A 493 20.88 10.34 6.03
CA GLN A 493 20.49 11.24 7.12
C GLN A 493 19.84 10.50 8.30
N VAL A 494 19.19 9.36 8.03
CA VAL A 494 18.42 8.61 9.02
C VAL A 494 18.68 7.11 8.88
N GLU A 495 18.87 6.45 10.01
CA GLU A 495 18.87 4.99 10.11
C GLU A 495 17.41 4.53 10.20
N ALA A 496 16.95 3.81 9.20
CA ALA A 496 15.55 3.38 9.07
C ALA A 496 15.42 1.91 8.70
N ASP A 497 16.49 1.13 8.86
CA ASP A 497 16.49 -0.32 8.76
C ASP A 497 15.72 -0.96 9.92
N ARG A 498 15.06 -2.08 9.62
CA ARG A 498 14.34 -2.91 10.59
C ARG A 498 15.30 -3.83 11.32
N PRO A 499 14.90 -4.38 12.48
CA PRO A 499 15.68 -5.37 13.21
C PRO A 499 16.14 -6.56 12.34
N HIS A 500 17.22 -7.19 12.76
CA HIS A 500 17.80 -8.38 12.10
C HIS A 500 16.74 -9.45 11.82
N GLY A 501 16.77 -10.01 10.61
CA GLY A 501 15.82 -11.02 10.12
C GLY A 501 14.49 -10.47 9.59
N GLU A 502 14.17 -9.20 9.82
CA GLU A 502 12.97 -8.57 9.24
C GLU A 502 13.21 -8.08 7.81
N TRP A 503 12.15 -8.10 7.00
CA TRP A 503 12.15 -7.58 5.64
C TRP A 503 12.15 -6.05 5.61
N ASN A 504 13.20 -5.49 5.00
CA ASN A 504 13.33 -4.09 4.65
C ASN A 504 12.90 -3.85 3.21
N THR A 505 12.19 -2.74 2.93
CA THR A 505 11.88 -2.32 1.55
C THR A 505 12.85 -1.23 1.10
N LEU A 506 13.48 -1.44 -0.05
CA LEU A 506 14.45 -0.54 -0.67
C LEU A 506 13.82 0.02 -1.94
N ASP A 507 13.84 1.34 -2.10
CA ASP A 507 13.38 1.99 -3.34
C ASP A 507 14.49 2.89 -3.90
N ILE A 508 14.73 2.80 -5.20
CA ILE A 508 15.59 3.70 -5.97
C ILE A 508 14.74 4.29 -7.09
N TYR A 509 14.50 5.60 -7.03
CA TYR A 509 13.88 6.35 -8.12
C TYR A 509 14.98 7.01 -8.91
N VAL A 510 14.97 6.82 -10.23
CA VAL A 510 15.95 7.39 -11.14
C VAL A 510 15.23 8.09 -12.29
N ILE A 511 15.61 9.33 -12.56
CA ILE A 511 15.23 10.09 -13.76
C ILE A 511 16.50 10.74 -14.29
N GLU A 512 16.89 10.39 -15.51
CA GLU A 512 18.12 10.86 -16.15
C GLU A 512 19.34 10.62 -15.22
N ASP A 513 20.07 11.68 -14.86
CA ASP A 513 21.27 11.65 -14.01
C ASP A 513 20.97 11.96 -12.53
N GLN A 514 19.71 11.81 -12.13
CA GLN A 514 19.22 12.09 -10.78
C GLN A 514 18.69 10.83 -10.12
N ALA A 515 18.89 10.70 -8.81
CA ALA A 515 18.35 9.60 -8.04
C ALA A 515 17.87 10.00 -6.64
N ILE A 516 16.88 9.28 -6.13
CA ILE A 516 16.38 9.36 -4.76
C ILE A 516 16.40 7.95 -4.18
N HIS A 517 17.03 7.79 -3.01
CA HIS A 517 17.04 6.53 -2.27
C HIS A 517 16.04 6.59 -1.12
N LEU A 518 15.26 5.52 -0.97
CA LEU A 518 14.39 5.32 0.18
C LEU A 518 14.68 3.98 0.85
N ILE A 519 14.49 3.94 2.16
CA ILE A 519 14.44 2.74 2.98
C ILE A 519 13.16 2.77 3.80
N ASN A 520 12.36 1.70 3.72
CA ASN A 520 11.06 1.57 4.39
C ASN A 520 10.16 2.81 4.19
N GLY A 521 10.17 3.34 2.95
CA GLY A 521 9.44 4.52 2.54
C GLY A 521 10.07 5.87 2.94
N ARG A 522 11.12 5.93 3.76
CA ARG A 522 11.76 7.19 4.15
C ARG A 522 12.81 7.62 3.14
N VAL A 523 12.77 8.87 2.68
CA VAL A 523 13.83 9.46 1.85
C VAL A 523 15.09 9.62 2.69
N VAL A 524 16.19 9.02 2.23
CA VAL A 524 17.47 9.03 2.96
C VAL A 524 18.63 9.62 2.19
N MET A 525 18.52 9.66 0.86
CA MET A 525 19.53 10.22 -0.04
C MET A 525 18.86 10.84 -1.27
N ALA A 526 19.48 11.88 -1.81
CA ALA A 526 19.14 12.41 -3.12
C ALA A 526 20.37 13.03 -3.80
N LEU A 527 20.52 12.74 -5.09
CA LEU A 527 21.64 13.20 -5.91
C LEU A 527 21.17 13.67 -7.29
N LYS A 528 21.99 14.48 -7.94
CA LYS A 528 21.79 14.93 -9.34
C LYS A 528 23.12 15.07 -10.06
N ASN A 529 23.09 15.31 -11.38
CA ASN A 529 24.28 15.51 -12.19
C ASN A 529 25.26 14.33 -12.08
N ALA A 530 24.73 13.11 -11.94
CA ALA A 530 25.54 11.91 -11.94
C ALA A 530 26.33 11.80 -13.25
N LYS A 531 27.61 11.46 -13.15
CA LYS A 531 28.51 11.38 -14.30
C LYS A 531 29.51 10.24 -14.16
N ASP A 532 29.93 9.70 -15.29
CA ASP A 532 30.99 8.70 -15.36
C ASP A 532 32.36 9.32 -15.08
N LYS A 533 33.40 8.47 -15.07
CA LYS A 533 34.80 8.90 -14.86
C LYS A 533 35.32 9.91 -15.90
N ASN A 534 34.66 10.02 -17.05
CA ASN A 534 34.99 10.94 -18.14
C ASN A 534 34.15 12.24 -18.08
N GLY A 535 33.29 12.38 -17.08
CA GLY A 535 32.41 13.52 -16.90
C GLY A 535 31.16 13.50 -17.79
N GLN A 536 30.83 12.38 -18.45
CA GLN A 536 29.60 12.24 -19.23
C GLN A 536 28.41 11.94 -18.31
N PRO A 537 27.22 12.51 -18.56
CA PRO A 537 26.03 12.23 -17.76
C PRO A 537 25.73 10.73 -17.70
N LEU A 538 25.55 10.22 -16.49
CA LEU A 538 25.31 8.80 -16.21
C LEU A 538 23.80 8.57 -16.07
N THR A 539 23.12 8.40 -17.21
CA THR A 539 21.65 8.33 -17.30
C THR A 539 21.07 6.92 -17.49
N GLU A 540 21.94 5.93 -17.71
CA GLU A 540 21.57 4.54 -17.99
C GLU A 540 22.66 3.58 -17.54
N GLY A 541 22.30 2.37 -17.14
CA GLY A 541 23.25 1.25 -17.00
C GLY A 541 22.62 0.02 -16.34
N GLN A 542 23.45 -0.99 -16.08
CA GLN A 542 23.03 -2.25 -15.48
C GLN A 542 22.75 -2.07 -13.98
N LEU A 543 22.04 -3.03 -13.41
CA LEU A 543 21.95 -3.25 -11.96
C LEU A 543 22.98 -4.31 -11.56
N GLN A 544 23.59 -4.20 -10.39
CA GLN A 544 24.44 -5.25 -9.82
C GLN A 544 24.14 -5.39 -8.32
N ILE A 545 23.86 -6.60 -7.84
CA ILE A 545 23.67 -6.90 -6.43
C ILE A 545 24.94 -7.58 -5.91
N GLN A 546 25.48 -7.10 -4.80
CA GLN A 546 26.71 -7.63 -4.24
C GLN A 546 26.49 -8.88 -3.39
N SER A 547 27.52 -9.72 -3.34
CA SER A 547 27.80 -10.65 -2.25
C SER A 547 29.04 -10.11 -1.53
N GLU A 548 28.96 -9.87 -0.21
CA GLU A 548 30.09 -9.34 0.58
C GLU A 548 30.17 -9.89 2.01
N ALA A 549 30.65 -11.12 2.18
CA ALA A 549 30.93 -11.77 3.48
C ALA A 549 29.75 -11.84 4.46
N ALA A 550 28.51 -11.69 3.99
CA ALA A 550 27.32 -11.84 4.80
C ALA A 550 26.19 -12.51 4.01
N GLU A 551 25.43 -13.35 4.71
CA GLU A 551 24.25 -13.98 4.15
C GLU A 551 23.11 -12.97 4.06
N VAL A 552 22.48 -12.88 2.89
CA VAL A 552 21.37 -11.95 2.62
C VAL A 552 20.36 -12.57 1.66
N ASP A 553 19.08 -12.35 1.95
CA ASP A 553 17.98 -12.75 1.09
C ASP A 553 17.36 -11.50 0.45
N TYR A 554 17.04 -11.59 -0.85
CA TYR A 554 16.24 -10.59 -1.57
C TYR A 554 14.98 -11.21 -2.17
N LYS A 555 13.91 -10.44 -2.25
CA LYS A 555 12.70 -10.79 -3.01
C LYS A 555 12.04 -9.56 -3.61
N ASP A 556 11.04 -9.78 -4.45
CA ASP A 556 10.29 -8.72 -5.12
C ASP A 556 11.21 -7.72 -5.84
N ILE A 557 12.27 -8.20 -6.50
CA ILE A 557 13.19 -7.35 -7.26
C ILE A 557 12.45 -6.92 -8.53
N ARG A 558 11.80 -5.77 -8.45
CA ARG A 558 10.86 -5.31 -9.48
C ARG A 558 11.21 -3.91 -9.94
N ILE A 559 11.00 -3.67 -11.22
CA ILE A 559 11.29 -2.40 -11.86
C ILE A 559 10.10 -1.94 -12.70
N ARG A 560 9.83 -0.65 -12.70
CA ARG A 560 8.89 -0.03 -13.62
C ARG A 560 9.46 1.26 -14.18
N HIS A 561 9.12 1.55 -15.43
CA HIS A 561 9.48 2.82 -16.04
C HIS A 561 8.68 3.97 -15.39
N ILE A 562 9.33 5.11 -15.18
CA ILE A 562 8.72 6.35 -14.71
C ILE A 562 9.22 7.52 -15.57
N GLN A 563 8.36 8.52 -15.82
CA GLN A 563 8.75 9.70 -16.61
C GLN A 563 9.16 10.89 -15.73
N HIS A 564 8.68 10.92 -14.49
CA HIS A 564 8.91 11.98 -13.53
C HIS A 564 9.04 11.39 -12.13
N PHE A 565 9.80 12.05 -11.25
CA PHE A 565 9.73 11.77 -9.82
C PHE A 565 8.31 12.04 -9.30
N PRO A 566 7.77 11.20 -8.38
CA PRO A 566 6.58 11.55 -7.63
C PRO A 566 6.75 12.91 -6.96
N ALA A 567 5.76 13.80 -7.11
CA ALA A 567 5.89 15.22 -6.73
C ALA A 567 6.31 15.42 -5.26
N LEU A 568 5.77 14.61 -4.35
CA LEU A 568 6.11 14.68 -2.93
C LEU A 568 7.51 14.15 -2.63
N LEU A 569 7.99 13.13 -3.35
CA LEU A 569 9.38 12.68 -3.23
C LEU A 569 10.34 13.76 -3.73
N LYS A 570 10.04 14.36 -4.88
CA LYS A 570 10.81 15.49 -5.42
C LYS A 570 10.86 16.66 -4.43
N GLN A 571 9.72 16.99 -3.82
CA GLN A 571 9.63 18.05 -2.79
C GLN A 571 10.45 17.70 -1.53
N LYS A 572 10.30 16.49 -0.98
CA LYS A 572 11.02 16.06 0.22
C LYS A 572 12.52 15.95 0.00
N ALA A 573 12.91 15.44 -1.16
CA ALA A 573 14.29 15.43 -1.59
C ALA A 573 14.77 16.84 -1.96
N LYS A 574 13.90 17.83 -2.21
CA LYS A 574 14.25 19.11 -2.85
C LYS A 574 15.14 18.93 -4.07
N LEU A 575 14.67 18.11 -5.00
CA LEU A 575 15.24 17.88 -6.33
C LEU A 575 14.59 18.77 -7.38
#